data_AF-A0A3Q9FY19-F1
#
_entry.id   AF-A0A3Q9FY19-F1
#
_cell.length_a   1.000
_cell.length_b   1.000
_cell.length_c   1.000
_cell.angle_alpha   90.00
_cell.angle_beta   90.00
_cell.angle_gamma   90.00
#
_symmetry.space_group_name_H-M   'P 1'
#
loop_
_entity.id
_entity.type
_entity.pdbx_description
1 polymer ?
#
loop_
_entity_poly.entity_id
_entity_poly.type
_entity_poly.pdbx_seq_one_letter_code
_entity_poly.pdbx_strand_id
1 'polypeptide(L)' 'MASANGKTPERDPGAWEYVTYAPQGEKCSVCRCGVKPLDPVRRGTIERASGPPVVVYRHAGKCPRRGTAAA' A
#
# COMPACT_ATOMS: atom_id res chain seq x y z
N MET A 1 -4.84 -31.70 -26.67
CA MET A 1 -5.29 -31.57 -25.26
C MET A 1 -4.31 -30.62 -24.58
N ALA A 2 -4.69 -29.36 -24.38
CA ALA A 2 -3.79 -28.33 -23.86
C ALA A 2 -3.76 -28.38 -22.33
N SER A 3 -2.64 -28.82 -21.77
CA SER A 3 -2.35 -28.70 -20.33
C SER A 3 -2.07 -27.24 -20.00
N ALA A 4 -3.09 -26.51 -19.55
CA ALA A 4 -2.90 -25.20 -18.94
C ALA A 4 -2.22 -25.42 -17.58
N ASN A 5 -0.90 -25.22 -17.56
CA ASN A 5 -0.12 -25.11 -16.34
C ASN A 5 -0.67 -23.90 -15.56
N GLY A 6 -1.46 -24.17 -14.53
CA GLY A 6 -2.01 -23.16 -13.64
C GLY A 6 -0.89 -22.50 -12.84
N LYS A 7 -0.17 -21.56 -13.46
CA LYS A 7 0.57 -20.54 -12.72
C LYS A 7 -0.48 -19.76 -11.94
N THR A 8 -0.56 -20.04 -10.64
CA THR A 8 -1.04 -19.08 -9.64
C THR A 8 -0.47 -17.72 -10.05
N PRO A 9 -1.27 -16.62 -10.11
CA PRO A 9 -0.69 -15.31 -10.35
C PRO A 9 0.29 -15.08 -9.20
N GLU A 10 1.57 -15.31 -9.51
CA GLU A 10 2.68 -15.01 -8.65
C GLU A 10 2.52 -13.52 -8.38
N ARG A 11 2.15 -13.21 -7.14
CA ARG A 11 1.88 -11.86 -6.68
C ARG A 11 3.17 -11.08 -6.87
N ASP A 12 3.28 -10.41 -8.02
CA ASP A 12 4.44 -9.63 -8.41
C ASP A 12 4.85 -8.74 -7.23
N PRO A 13 6.00 -8.99 -6.57
CA PRO A 13 6.45 -8.16 -5.46
C PRO A 13 6.83 -6.75 -5.94
N GLY A 14 6.87 -6.54 -7.27
CA GLY A 14 7.13 -5.28 -7.95
C GLY A 14 5.91 -4.61 -8.59
N ALA A 15 4.68 -5.11 -8.40
CA ALA A 15 3.47 -4.38 -8.81
C ALA A 15 3.25 -3.18 -7.86
N TRP A 16 4.12 -2.18 -7.98
CA TRP A 16 4.02 -0.93 -7.23
C TRP A 16 2.78 -0.19 -7.72
N GLU A 17 1.71 -0.39 -6.95
CA GLU A 17 0.41 0.26 -7.07
C GLU A 17 0.61 1.75 -7.30
N TYR A 18 0.01 2.25 -8.37
CA TYR A 18 -0.09 3.66 -8.77
C TYR A 18 -0.04 4.60 -7.56
N VAL A 19 0.90 5.55 -7.55
CA VAL A 19 0.90 6.62 -6.55
C VAL A 19 -0.43 7.36 -6.69
N THR A 20 -1.21 7.35 -5.61
CA THR A 20 -2.56 7.92 -5.57
C THR A 20 -2.66 8.95 -4.46
N TYR A 21 -3.80 9.61 -4.32
CA TYR A 21 -4.06 10.55 -3.23
C TYR A 21 -4.92 9.88 -2.16
N ALA A 22 -4.62 10.16 -0.89
CA ALA A 22 -5.42 9.64 0.21
C ALA A 22 -6.73 10.44 0.30
N PRO A 23 -7.87 9.79 0.59
CA PRO A 23 -9.09 10.51 0.93
C PRO A 23 -8.87 11.36 2.20
N GLN A 24 -9.65 12.42 2.33
CA GLN A 24 -9.50 13.39 3.42
C GLN A 24 -9.69 12.71 4.79
N GLY A 25 -8.75 12.96 5.71
CA GLY A 25 -8.78 12.39 7.06
C GLY A 25 -8.03 11.07 7.23
N GLU A 26 -7.56 10.46 6.13
CA GLU A 26 -6.77 9.23 6.22
C GLU A 26 -5.40 9.45 6.87
N LYS A 27 -4.92 8.39 7.51
CA LYS A 27 -3.65 8.39 8.25
C LYS A 27 -2.67 7.42 7.60
N CYS A 28 -1.41 7.82 7.60
CA CYS A 28 -0.35 6.92 7.20
C CYS A 28 -0.24 5.76 8.19
N SER A 29 -0.37 4.53 7.71
CA SER A 29 -0.27 3.32 8.54
C SER A 29 1.08 3.16 9.25
N VAL A 30 2.14 3.83 8.78
CA VAL A 30 3.48 3.77 9.37
C VAL A 30 3.67 4.82 10.48
N CYS A 31 3.50 6.11 10.17
CA CYS A 31 3.74 7.17 11.16
C CYS A 31 2.51 7.52 12.00
N ARG A 32 1.32 7.04 11.62
CA ARG A 32 0.00 7.38 12.19
C ARG A 32 -0.35 8.87 12.15
N CYS A 33 0.44 9.68 11.43
CA CYS A 33 0.14 11.07 11.14
C CYS A 33 -0.90 11.13 10.00
N GLY A 34 -1.72 12.18 10.01
CA GLY A 34 -2.63 12.46 8.90
C GLY A 34 -1.84 12.70 7.61
N VAL A 35 -2.35 12.15 6.51
CA VAL A 35 -1.85 12.45 5.17
C VAL A 35 -2.45 13.80 4.77
N LYS A 36 -1.62 14.71 4.26
CA LYS A 36 -2.11 16.01 3.78
C LYS A 36 -2.88 15.83 2.47
N PRO A 37 -3.88 16.67 2.18
CA PRO A 37 -4.51 16.72 0.87
C PRO A 37 -3.45 16.91 -0.21
N LEU A 38 -3.56 16.17 -1.31
CA LEU A 38 -2.60 16.17 -2.43
C LEU A 38 -1.19 15.63 -2.10
N ASP A 39 -0.96 15.11 -0.91
CA ASP A 39 0.28 14.39 -0.62
C ASP A 39 0.25 13.03 -1.33
N PRO A 40 1.26 12.70 -2.14
CA PRO A 40 1.29 11.43 -2.84
C PRO A 40 1.42 10.28 -1.84
N VAL A 41 0.51 9.32 -1.94
CA VAL A 41 0.51 8.12 -1.11
C VAL A 41 0.61 6.85 -1.92
N ARG A 42 1.29 5.87 -1.32
CA ARG A 42 1.21 4.48 -1.72
C ARG A 42 0.00 3.87 -1.03
N ARG A 43 -0.96 3.43 -1.83
CA ARG A 43 -2.04 2.57 -1.38
C ARG A 43 -1.52 1.15 -1.33
N GLY A 44 -1.91 0.42 -0.30
CA GLY A 44 -1.70 -1.02 -0.21
C GLY A 44 -2.88 -1.67 0.47
N THR A 45 -2.91 -3.00 0.47
CA THR A 45 -3.96 -3.76 1.13
C THR A 45 -3.33 -4.74 2.13
N ILE A 46 -3.83 -4.74 3.36
CA ILE A 46 -3.40 -5.66 4.41
C ILE A 46 -4.49 -6.71 4.61
N GLU A 47 -4.11 -7.97 4.45
CA GLU A 47 -4.99 -9.10 4.78
C GLU A 47 -5.15 -9.19 6.30
N ARG A 48 -6.38 -9.46 6.73
CA ARG A 48 -6.72 -9.58 8.14
C ARG A 48 -6.90 -11.05 8.50
N ALA A 49 -6.49 -11.42 9.71
CA ALA A 49 -6.68 -12.77 10.23
C ALA A 49 -8.17 -13.19 10.28
N SER A 50 -9.07 -12.21 10.36
CA SER A 50 -10.51 -12.42 10.23
C SER A 50 -11.14 -11.19 9.59
N GLY A 51 -12.08 -11.42 8.66
CA GLY A 51 -12.80 -10.39 7.92
C GLY A 51 -12.13 -9.96 6.61
N PRO A 52 -12.73 -8.98 5.91
CA PRO A 52 -12.23 -8.52 4.61
C PRO A 52 -10.88 -7.79 4.76
N PRO A 53 -10.04 -7.85 3.71
CA PRO A 53 -8.78 -7.12 3.68
C PRO A 53 -9.01 -5.61 3.77
N VAL A 54 -8.09 -4.90 4.43
CA VAL A 54 -8.22 -3.46 4.68
C VAL A 54 -7.20 -2.68 3.85
N VAL A 55 -7.69 -1.63 3.20
CA VAL A 55 -6.86 -0.68 2.48
C VAL A 55 -6.10 0.19 3.47
N VAL A 56 -4.81 0.37 3.23
CA VAL A 56 -3.93 1.24 4.01
C VAL A 56 -3.23 2.24 3.10
N TYR A 57 -3.02 3.44 3.63
CA TYR A 57 -2.26 4.48 2.95
C TYR A 57 -0.91 4.69 3.63
N ARG A 58 0.13 4.96 2.84
CA ARG A 58 1.47 5.30 3.31
C ARG A 58 1.99 6.49 2.52
N HIS A 59 2.66 7.44 3.16
CA HIS A 59 3.35 8.52 2.44
C HIS A 59 4.29 7.92 1.39
N ALA A 60 4.16 8.34 0.14
CA ALA A 60 5.01 7.84 -0.96
C ALA A 60 6.42 8.44 -0.89
N GLY A 61 6.50 9.69 -0.40
CA GLY A 61 7.74 10.43 -0.18
C GLY A 61 8.19 10.43 1.27
N LYS A 62 8.34 11.64 1.85
CA LYS A 62 8.95 11.82 3.17
C LYS A 62 7.93 11.57 4.29
N CYS A 63 7.99 10.38 4.88
CA CYS A 63 7.17 10.04 6.03
C CYS A 63 7.78 10.62 7.32
N PRO A 64 7.04 11.46 8.10
CA PRO A 64 7.61 12.29 9.17
C PRO A 64 8.13 11.51 10.39
N ARG A 65 7.63 10.29 10.65
CA ARG A 65 8.13 9.41 11.73
C ARG A 65 9.02 8.28 11.22
N ARG A 66 9.07 8.07 9.90
CA ARG A 66 9.95 7.08 9.29
C ARG A 66 11.24 7.80 8.93
N GLY A 67 11.95 8.26 9.96
CA GLY A 67 13.34 8.64 9.80
C GLY A 67 14.05 7.40 9.26
N THR A 68 14.44 7.46 7.99
CA THR A 68 15.29 6.46 7.32
C THR A 68 14.74 5.04 7.34
N ALA A 69 13.91 4.70 6.35
CA ALA A 69 13.84 3.30 5.93
C ALA A 69 13.88 3.24 4.40
N ALA A 70 15.04 3.64 3.91
CA ALA A 70 15.64 3.13 2.69
C ALA A 70 16.66 2.07 3.13
N ALA A 71 16.45 0.83 2.70
CA ALA A 71 17.42 -0.22 2.40
C ALA A 71 16.60 -1.44 1.99
#